data_AF-A0A2D9JAG0-F1
#
_entry.id   AF-A0A2D9JAG0-F1
#
_cell.length_a   1.000
_cell.length_b   1.000
_cell.length_c   1.000
_cell.angle_alpha   90.00
_cell.angle_beta   90.00
_cell.angle_gamma   90.00
#
_symmetry.space_group_name_H-M   'P 1'
#
loop_
_entity.id
_entity.type
_entity.pdbx_description
1 polymer ?
#
loop_
_entity_poly.entity_id
_entity_poly.type
_entity_poly.pdbx_seq_one_letter_code
_entity_poly.pdbx_strand_id
1 'polypeptide(L)'
;MSDSSTNSNATTAPEPDSNQAVHEPPRSIAPTPQLSTRGLFIALATVCFVPLFGLSIYAVIFGKASEHELPVEILIDRRPLMTVEGNSQLMDDVVVVTNEADFEIPNITMYLNGQYFLYQDKPLAVGETLVLRQAAFATKSSQFWVPGRYPITEITVTGKLPTGARGVKEVQF
;
A
#
# COMPACT_ATOMS: atom_id res chain seq x y z
N MET A 1 -67.92 99.62 -14.53
CA MET A 1 -67.53 99.28 -15.90
C MET A 1 -66.16 98.65 -15.77
N SER A 2 -66.13 97.32 -15.75
CA SER A 2 -64.97 96.52 -15.38
C SER A 2 -64.62 95.62 -16.56
N ASP A 3 -63.39 95.79 -17.04
CA ASP A 3 -62.82 95.08 -18.18
C ASP A 3 -62.30 93.69 -17.81
N SER A 4 -62.06 92.91 -18.87
CA SER A 4 -61.21 91.72 -18.97
C SER A 4 -61.91 90.35 -18.95
N SER A 5 -62.51 90.05 -20.11
CA SER A 5 -62.27 88.88 -20.97
C SER A 5 -62.09 87.50 -20.32
N THR A 6 -63.22 86.79 -20.25
CA THR A 6 -63.33 85.34 -20.01
C THR A 6 -62.97 84.54 -21.27
N ASN A 7 -62.05 83.59 -21.07
CA ASN A 7 -61.96 82.22 -21.60
C ASN A 7 -62.98 81.77 -22.69
N SER A 8 -62.49 81.19 -23.79
CA SER A 8 -62.87 79.87 -24.36
C SER A 8 -62.62 79.80 -25.88
N ASN A 9 -61.75 78.90 -26.31
CA ASN A 9 -62.11 77.95 -27.37
C ASN A 9 -61.10 76.80 -27.43
N ALA A 10 -61.59 75.61 -27.12
CA ALA A 10 -60.97 74.32 -27.44
C ALA A 10 -61.50 73.82 -28.78
N THR A 11 -60.66 73.14 -29.57
CA THR A 11 -60.92 72.04 -30.54
C THR A 11 -59.58 71.76 -31.26
N THR A 12 -58.77 70.76 -30.85
CA THR A 12 -58.72 69.35 -31.33
C THR A 12 -58.29 69.25 -32.81
N ALA A 13 -57.24 68.57 -33.29
CA ALA A 13 -56.12 67.72 -32.84
C ALA A 13 -55.16 67.56 -34.09
N PRO A 14 -54.22 66.60 -34.23
CA PRO A 14 -53.56 65.66 -33.28
C PRO A 14 -52.01 65.61 -33.43
N GLU A 15 -51.30 64.95 -32.50
CA GLU A 15 -50.40 63.79 -32.76
C GLU A 15 -49.53 63.43 -31.54
N PRO A 16 -49.07 62.16 -31.42
CA PRO A 16 -49.01 61.45 -30.15
C PRO A 16 -47.57 61.16 -29.70
N ASP A 17 -47.16 61.69 -28.54
CA ASP A 17 -45.94 61.20 -27.88
C ASP A 17 -46.27 60.01 -26.98
N SER A 18 -46.00 58.86 -27.57
CA SER A 18 -46.02 57.55 -26.94
C SER A 18 -44.87 57.48 -25.95
N ASN A 19 -45.19 57.50 -24.66
CA ASN A 19 -44.23 57.32 -23.57
C ASN A 19 -43.44 56.01 -23.79
N GLN A 20 -42.16 56.15 -24.10
CA GLN A 20 -41.19 55.07 -24.24
C GLN A 20 -41.15 54.26 -22.95
N ALA A 21 -41.71 53.05 -22.99
CA ALA A 21 -41.33 51.99 -22.07
C ALA A 21 -39.85 51.68 -22.34
N VAL A 22 -38.98 52.08 -21.42
CA VAL A 22 -37.56 51.73 -21.40
C VAL A 22 -37.45 50.20 -21.30
N HIS A 23 -37.35 49.53 -22.44
CA HIS A 23 -36.95 48.14 -22.52
C HIS A 23 -35.42 48.06 -22.36
N GLU A 24 -34.94 47.98 -21.13
CA GLU A 24 -33.56 47.58 -20.86
C GLU A 24 -33.44 46.07 -21.18
N PRO A 25 -32.58 45.64 -22.12
CA PRO A 25 -32.44 44.23 -22.45
C PRO A 25 -31.83 43.47 -21.26
N PRO A 26 -32.21 42.19 -21.04
CA PRO A 26 -31.70 41.42 -19.91
C PRO A 26 -30.17 41.28 -20.02
N ARG A 27 -29.47 41.58 -18.93
CA ARG A 27 -28.02 41.41 -18.82
C ARG A 27 -27.68 39.94 -19.05
N SER A 28 -26.95 39.67 -20.13
CA SER A 28 -26.44 38.33 -20.47
C SER A 28 -25.46 37.87 -19.39
N ILE A 29 -25.89 36.93 -18.54
CA ILE A 29 -25.00 36.22 -17.62
C ILE A 29 -24.13 35.33 -18.49
N ALA A 30 -22.80 35.48 -18.38
CA ALA A 30 -21.84 34.67 -19.14
C ALA A 30 -22.18 33.17 -19.00
N PRO A 31 -22.10 32.38 -20.08
CA PRO A 31 -22.48 30.98 -20.03
C PRO A 31 -21.64 30.25 -18.99
N THR A 32 -22.30 29.66 -18.00
CA THR A 32 -21.64 28.78 -17.04
C THR A 32 -21.16 27.54 -17.78
N PRO A 33 -19.90 27.12 -17.63
CA PRO A 33 -19.41 25.91 -18.29
C PRO A 33 -20.21 24.71 -17.77
N GLN A 34 -21.13 24.19 -18.58
CA GLN A 34 -21.89 22.97 -18.26
C GLN A 34 -21.18 21.77 -18.90
N LEU A 35 -20.60 20.93 -18.06
CA LEU A 35 -20.10 19.63 -18.49
C LEU A 35 -21.29 18.76 -18.90
N SER A 36 -21.28 18.28 -20.15
CA SER A 36 -22.21 17.24 -20.61
C SER A 36 -22.18 16.05 -19.64
N THR A 37 -23.31 15.35 -19.46
CA THR A 37 -23.41 14.15 -18.60
C THR A 37 -22.29 13.14 -18.85
N ARG A 38 -21.86 13.00 -20.11
CA ARG A 38 -20.70 12.16 -20.48
C ARG A 38 -19.37 12.72 -19.96
N GLY A 39 -19.16 14.03 -20.06
CA GLY A 39 -17.98 14.71 -19.54
C GLY A 39 -17.89 14.65 -18.01
N LEU A 40 -19.04 14.78 -17.31
CA LEU A 40 -19.10 14.59 -15.86
C LEU A 40 -18.74 13.15 -15.48
N PHE A 41 -19.29 12.15 -16.18
CA PHE A 41 -18.97 10.74 -15.93
C PHE A 41 -17.47 10.44 -16.13
N ILE A 42 -16.88 10.96 -17.20
CA ILE A 42 -15.44 10.79 -17.48
C ILE A 42 -14.61 11.48 -16.40
N ALA A 43 -14.95 12.71 -16.00
CA ALA A 43 -14.24 13.42 -14.96
C ALA A 43 -14.30 12.68 -13.62
N LEU A 44 -15.48 12.18 -13.25
CA LEU A 44 -15.68 11.41 -12.02
C LEU A 44 -14.90 10.08 -12.06
N ALA A 45 -14.97 9.36 -13.17
CA ALA A 45 -14.20 8.14 -13.37
C ALA A 45 -12.70 8.41 -13.27
N THR A 46 -12.21 9.49 -13.89
CA THR A 46 -10.79 9.87 -13.85
C THR A 46 -10.34 10.17 -12.42
N VAL A 47 -11.12 10.97 -11.67
CA VAL A 47 -10.83 11.30 -10.27
C VAL A 47 -10.81 10.07 -9.36
N CYS A 48 -11.62 9.05 -9.63
CA CYS A 48 -11.61 7.81 -8.85
C CYS A 48 -10.48 6.86 -9.28
N PHE A 49 -10.36 6.60 -10.57
CA PHE A 49 -9.48 5.55 -11.08
C PHE A 49 -8.01 5.98 -11.09
N VAL A 50 -7.68 7.22 -11.40
CA VAL A 50 -6.28 7.69 -11.43
C VAL A 50 -5.56 7.48 -10.09
N PRO A 51 -6.08 7.92 -8.92
CA PRO A 51 -5.41 7.68 -7.66
C PRO A 51 -5.41 6.20 -7.28
N LEU A 52 -6.47 5.44 -7.58
CA LEU A 52 -6.52 4.00 -7.32
C LEU A 52 -5.46 3.23 -8.11
N PHE A 53 -5.35 3.49 -9.42
CA PHE A 53 -4.32 2.89 -10.25
C PHE A 53 -2.93 3.36 -9.85
N GLY A 54 -2.77 4.65 -9.53
CA GLY A 54 -1.52 5.20 -9.05
C GLY A 54 -1.02 4.50 -7.78
N LEU A 55 -1.88 4.37 -6.76
CA LEU A 55 -1.55 3.64 -5.54
C LEU A 55 -1.31 2.15 -5.80
N SER A 56 -2.12 1.52 -6.64
CA SER A 56 -1.99 0.08 -6.95
C SER A 56 -0.66 -0.20 -7.65
N ILE A 57 -0.30 0.59 -8.65
CA ILE A 57 0.98 0.48 -9.37
C ILE A 57 2.14 0.76 -8.41
N TYR A 58 2.04 1.82 -7.60
CA TYR A 58 3.05 2.14 -6.61
C TYR A 58 3.26 0.98 -5.62
N ALA A 59 2.18 0.39 -5.10
CA ALA A 59 2.25 -0.74 -4.21
C ALA A 59 2.82 -2.01 -4.88
N VAL A 60 2.53 -2.26 -6.15
CA VAL A 60 3.10 -3.41 -6.86
C VAL A 60 4.60 -3.23 -7.12
N ILE A 61 5.05 -2.01 -7.46
CA ILE A 61 6.45 -1.73 -7.79
C ILE A 61 7.30 -1.59 -6.52
N PHE A 62 6.80 -0.89 -5.50
CA PHE A 62 7.57 -0.49 -4.31
C PHE A 62 7.10 -1.18 -3.02
N GLY A 63 6.00 -1.94 -3.04
CA GLY A 63 5.43 -2.58 -1.84
C GLY A 63 6.18 -3.83 -1.38
N LYS A 64 7.23 -4.27 -2.07
CA LYS A 64 8.12 -5.30 -1.52
C LYS A 64 9.06 -4.65 -0.51
N ALA A 65 8.62 -4.64 0.75
CA ALA A 65 9.34 -4.14 1.92
C ALA A 65 10.56 -4.99 2.33
N SER A 66 11.32 -5.49 1.36
CA SER A 66 12.69 -5.97 1.58
C SER A 66 13.61 -5.01 0.86
N GLU A 67 13.91 -3.88 1.51
CA GLU A 67 14.83 -2.86 0.97
C GLU A 67 16.22 -3.44 0.70
N HIS A 68 16.59 -4.50 1.41
CA HIS A 68 17.84 -5.21 1.20
C HIS A 68 17.62 -6.72 1.33
N GLU A 69 17.87 -7.45 0.24
CA GLU A 69 17.81 -8.91 0.25
C GLU A 69 18.98 -9.47 1.07
N LEU A 70 18.70 -10.50 1.87
CA LEU A 70 19.73 -11.24 2.59
C LEU A 70 20.19 -12.44 1.72
N PRO A 71 21.47 -12.52 1.31
CA PRO A 71 21.99 -13.61 0.49
C PRO A 71 22.19 -14.88 1.33
N VAL A 72 21.09 -15.56 1.61
CA VAL A 72 21.05 -16.85 2.30
C VAL A 72 20.18 -17.84 1.52
N GLU A 73 20.60 -19.09 1.49
CA GLU A 73 19.82 -20.20 0.97
C GLU A 73 18.99 -20.80 2.11
N ILE A 74 17.71 -21.11 1.84
CA ILE A 74 16.80 -21.69 2.82
C ILE A 74 16.22 -22.97 2.24
N LEU A 75 16.38 -24.07 2.96
CA LEU A 75 15.88 -25.39 2.57
C LEU A 75 15.14 -26.05 3.74
N ILE A 76 14.06 -26.77 3.41
CA ILE A 76 13.39 -27.69 4.32
C ILE A 76 13.92 -29.08 4.03
N ASP A 77 14.46 -29.75 5.05
CA ASP A 77 15.11 -31.05 4.90
C ASP A 77 14.79 -31.96 6.08
N ARG A 78 15.12 -33.24 5.97
CA ARG A 78 15.11 -34.21 7.07
C ARG A 78 16.52 -34.70 7.31
N ARG A 79 17.06 -34.42 8.50
CA ARG A 79 18.43 -34.79 8.84
C ARG A 79 18.48 -35.62 10.12
N PRO A 80 19.42 -36.58 10.20
CA PRO A 80 19.68 -37.27 11.45
C PRO A 80 20.35 -36.29 12.42
N LEU A 81 19.67 -35.99 13.53
CA LEU A 81 20.23 -35.16 14.59
C LEU A 81 20.52 -36.00 15.82
N MET A 82 21.57 -35.60 16.54
CA MET A 82 21.89 -36.17 17.84
C MET A 82 20.79 -35.80 18.82
N THR A 83 20.19 -36.80 19.45
CA THR A 83 19.34 -36.59 20.60
C THR A 83 20.16 -36.06 21.78
N VAL A 84 19.52 -35.32 22.69
CA VAL A 84 20.18 -34.74 23.89
C VAL A 84 20.82 -35.84 24.76
N GLU A 85 20.32 -37.07 24.66
CA GLU A 85 20.80 -38.25 25.37
C GLU A 85 21.94 -39.01 24.64
N GLY A 86 22.41 -38.50 23.49
CA GLY A 86 23.63 -38.95 22.81
C GLY A 86 23.60 -40.36 22.19
N ASN A 87 22.52 -41.12 22.38
CA ASN A 87 22.46 -42.55 22.06
C ASN A 87 21.67 -42.91 20.79
N SER A 88 21.00 -41.96 20.14
CA SER A 88 20.29 -42.22 18.87
C SER A 88 20.30 -41.05 17.91
N GLN A 89 20.50 -41.36 16.63
CA GLN A 89 20.21 -40.46 15.50
C GLN A 89 18.74 -40.60 15.16
N LEU A 90 17.95 -39.58 15.46
CA LEU A 90 16.56 -39.52 15.03
C LEU A 90 16.45 -38.59 13.83
N MET A 91 15.67 -38.99 12.83
CA MET A 91 15.40 -38.15 11.66
C MET A 91 14.42 -37.05 12.07
N ASP A 92 14.92 -35.83 12.14
CA ASP A 92 14.11 -34.66 12.50
C ASP A 92 13.84 -33.80 11.27
N ASP A 93 12.65 -33.21 11.23
CA ASP A 93 12.30 -32.15 10.30
C ASP A 93 13.09 -30.88 10.67
N VAL A 94 13.93 -30.40 9.75
CA VAL A 94 14.85 -29.29 9.96
C VAL A 94 14.67 -28.18 8.95
N VAL A 95 15.06 -26.99 9.35
CA VAL A 95 15.30 -25.84 8.48
C VAL A 95 16.81 -25.68 8.35
N VAL A 96 17.27 -25.65 7.11
CA VAL A 96 18.68 -25.50 6.76
C VAL A 96 18.84 -24.10 6.17
N VAL A 97 19.72 -23.31 6.77
CA VAL A 97 20.05 -21.96 6.32
C VAL A 97 21.54 -21.90 5.99
N THR A 98 21.88 -21.62 4.74
CA THR A 98 23.27 -21.49 4.30
C THR A 98 23.59 -20.02 4.03
N ASN A 99 24.72 -19.54 4.56
CA ASN A 99 25.20 -18.20 4.23
C ASN A 99 25.91 -18.20 2.86
N GLU A 100 25.30 -17.56 1.87
CA GLU A 100 25.88 -17.37 0.54
C GLU A 100 26.59 -16.00 0.39
N ALA A 101 26.55 -15.18 1.44
CA ALA A 101 27.23 -13.90 1.46
C ALA A 101 28.75 -14.07 1.51
N ASP A 102 29.47 -13.05 1.08
CA ASP A 102 30.91 -12.86 1.28
C ASP A 102 31.25 -12.25 2.66
N PHE A 103 30.26 -12.11 3.54
CA PHE A 103 30.41 -11.60 4.91
C PHE A 103 29.70 -12.47 5.95
N GLU A 104 30.13 -12.35 7.21
CA GLU A 104 29.49 -12.99 8.35
C GLU A 104 28.17 -12.27 8.70
N ILE A 105 27.12 -13.04 8.98
CA ILE A 105 25.79 -12.50 9.31
C ILE A 105 25.56 -12.66 10.82
N PRO A 106 25.64 -11.59 11.62
CA PRO A 106 25.31 -11.65 13.04
C PRO A 106 23.80 -11.57 13.27
N ASN A 107 23.36 -12.08 14.43
CA ASN A 107 22.01 -11.93 14.98
C ASN A 107 20.90 -12.40 14.01
N ILE A 108 20.99 -13.64 13.56
CA ILE A 108 20.01 -14.20 12.64
C ILE A 108 18.71 -14.49 13.39
N THR A 109 17.61 -13.99 12.85
CA THR A 109 16.26 -14.33 13.31
C THR A 109 15.49 -14.99 12.18
N MET A 110 14.95 -16.17 12.44
CA MET A 110 14.15 -16.93 11.48
C MET A 110 12.70 -16.99 11.95
N TYR A 111 11.79 -16.97 10.99
CA TYR A 111 10.35 -17.04 11.19
C TYR A 111 9.76 -18.15 10.33
N LEU A 112 8.86 -18.95 10.91
CA LEU A 112 8.00 -19.89 10.21
C LEU A 112 6.57 -19.36 10.21
N ASN A 113 5.98 -19.26 9.02
CA ASN A 113 4.62 -18.77 8.79
C ASN A 113 4.34 -17.43 9.49
N GLY A 114 5.36 -16.56 9.59
CA GLY A 114 5.30 -15.25 10.26
C GLY A 114 5.06 -15.26 11.78
N GLN A 115 4.74 -16.40 12.40
CA GLN A 115 4.28 -16.47 13.80
C GLN A 115 5.29 -17.11 14.74
N TYR A 116 5.94 -18.18 14.30
CA TYR A 116 6.91 -18.91 15.11
C TYR A 116 8.30 -18.40 14.78
N PHE A 117 9.11 -18.09 15.78
CA PHE A 117 10.43 -17.54 15.56
C PHE A 117 11.49 -18.28 16.33
N LEU A 118 12.71 -18.20 15.82
CA LEU A 118 13.92 -18.65 16.49
C LEU A 118 14.99 -17.59 16.26
N TYR A 119 15.62 -17.18 17.36
CA TYR A 119 16.72 -16.24 17.34
C TYR A 119 18.03 -16.98 17.61
N GLN A 120 19.04 -16.70 16.80
CA GLN A 120 20.35 -17.31 16.88
C GLN A 120 21.39 -16.23 17.21
N ASP A 121 21.97 -16.34 18.39
CA ASP A 121 23.03 -15.44 18.87
C ASP A 121 24.35 -15.65 18.14
N LYS A 122 24.69 -16.90 17.82
CA LYS A 122 25.94 -17.21 17.12
C LYS A 122 25.87 -16.62 15.72
N PRO A 123 26.83 -15.77 15.33
CA PRO A 123 26.93 -15.31 13.94
C PRO A 123 27.11 -16.49 12.98
N LEU A 124 26.60 -16.34 11.76
CA LEU A 124 26.75 -17.32 10.70
C LEU A 124 27.93 -16.94 9.81
N ALA A 125 28.99 -17.74 9.84
CA ALA A 125 30.17 -17.48 9.04
C ALA A 125 29.89 -17.65 7.53
N VAL A 126 30.79 -17.12 6.70
CA VAL A 126 30.72 -17.23 5.23
C VAL A 126 30.73 -18.71 4.82
N GLY A 127 29.73 -19.14 4.05
CA GLY A 127 29.58 -20.53 3.61
C GLY A 127 29.18 -21.52 4.71
N GLU A 128 28.92 -21.06 5.94
CA GLU A 128 28.44 -21.93 7.02
C GLU A 128 26.97 -22.31 6.80
N THR A 129 26.66 -23.58 7.06
CA THR A 129 25.29 -24.11 7.04
C THR A 129 24.80 -24.28 8.47
N LEU A 130 23.74 -23.55 8.81
CA LEU A 130 23.01 -23.67 10.06
C LEU A 130 21.86 -24.67 9.90
N VAL A 131 21.82 -25.68 10.76
CA VAL A 131 20.75 -26.70 10.77
C VAL A 131 19.96 -26.57 12.07
N LEU A 132 18.67 -26.30 11.95
CA LEU A 132 17.79 -26.06 13.10
C LEU A 132 16.58 -26.97 13.05
N ARG A 133 16.24 -27.56 14.21
CA ARG A 133 15.01 -28.33 14.34
C ARG A 133 13.81 -27.42 14.20
N GLN A 134 12.83 -27.82 13.38
CA GLN A 134 11.57 -27.10 13.28
C GLN A 134 10.86 -27.02 14.65
N ALA A 135 10.98 -28.05 15.48
CA ALA A 135 10.41 -28.09 16.83
C ALA A 135 11.03 -27.06 17.81
N ALA A 136 12.15 -26.42 17.47
CA ALA A 136 12.77 -25.39 18.31
C ALA A 136 12.11 -24.01 18.15
N PHE A 137 11.32 -23.81 17.10
CA PHE A 137 10.65 -22.55 16.84
C PHE A 137 9.46 -22.39 17.78
N ALA A 138 9.28 -21.18 18.33
CA ALA A 138 8.22 -20.89 19.28
C ALA A 138 7.53 -19.56 18.96
N THR A 139 6.27 -19.43 19.38
CA THR A 139 5.58 -18.14 19.36
C THR A 139 6.02 -17.27 20.55
N LYS A 140 5.58 -16.00 20.57
CA LYS A 140 5.82 -15.09 21.70
C LYS A 140 5.19 -15.57 23.02
N SER A 141 4.19 -16.46 22.93
CA SER A 141 3.52 -17.09 24.07
C SER A 141 4.13 -18.46 24.42
N SER A 142 5.33 -18.77 23.92
CA SER A 142 6.06 -20.03 24.16
C SER A 142 5.35 -21.28 23.66
N GLN A 143 4.48 -21.16 22.64
CA GLN A 143 3.94 -22.32 21.95
C GLN A 143 4.94 -22.79 20.90
N PHE A 144 5.44 -24.02 21.04
CA PHE A 144 6.36 -24.61 20.09
C PHE A 144 5.66 -25.05 18.81
N TRP A 145 6.40 -24.95 17.70
CA TRP A 145 6.00 -25.54 16.43
C TRP A 145 5.95 -27.07 16.54
N VAL A 146 4.93 -27.67 15.94
CA VAL A 146 4.77 -29.12 15.89
C VAL A 146 4.88 -29.56 14.43
N PRO A 147 6.02 -30.16 14.02
CA PRO A 147 6.20 -30.65 12.66
C PRO A 147 5.07 -31.58 12.22
N GLY A 148 4.59 -31.43 10.99
CA GLY A 148 3.51 -32.23 10.43
C GLY A 148 2.09 -31.85 10.86
N ARG A 149 1.91 -30.99 11.89
CA ARG A 149 0.57 -30.53 12.28
C ARG A 149 -0.02 -29.53 11.29
N TYR A 150 0.82 -28.62 10.78
CA TYR A 150 0.48 -27.61 9.79
C TYR A 150 1.61 -27.53 8.74
N PRO A 151 1.29 -27.23 7.47
CA PRO A 151 2.31 -27.01 6.46
C PRO A 151 3.11 -25.74 6.75
N ILE A 152 4.38 -25.75 6.38
CA ILE A 152 5.18 -24.52 6.28
C ILE A 152 4.84 -23.88 4.93
N THR A 153 4.30 -22.67 4.97
CA THR A 153 3.93 -21.89 3.78
C THR A 153 4.94 -20.79 3.49
N GLU A 154 5.66 -20.33 4.53
CA GLU A 154 6.61 -19.23 4.43
C GLU A 154 7.73 -19.43 5.45
N ILE A 155 8.98 -19.21 5.01
CA ILE A 155 10.13 -19.05 5.89
C ILE A 155 10.75 -17.69 5.61
N THR A 156 10.88 -16.88 6.66
CA THR A 156 11.50 -15.56 6.59
C THR A 156 12.74 -15.52 7.48
N VAL A 157 13.89 -15.19 6.90
CA VAL A 157 15.17 -15.06 7.59
C VAL A 157 15.60 -13.61 7.54
N THR A 158 15.95 -13.08 8.70
CA THR A 158 16.40 -11.69 8.84
C THR A 158 17.74 -11.63 9.56
N GLY A 159 18.59 -10.72 9.13
CA GLY A 159 19.93 -10.53 9.68
C GLY A 159 20.41 -9.11 9.45
N LYS A 160 21.60 -8.79 9.98
CA LYS A 160 22.22 -7.47 9.80
C LYS A 160 23.24 -7.54 8.66
N LEU A 161 23.18 -6.59 7.74
CA LEU A 161 24.12 -6.44 6.64
C LEU A 161 25.35 -5.60 7.06
N PRO A 162 26.47 -5.66 6.33
CA PRO A 162 27.66 -4.84 6.60
C PRO A 162 27.37 -3.34 6.57
N THR A 163 26.38 -2.93 5.77
CA THR A 163 25.87 -1.54 5.69
C THR A 163 25.17 -1.09 6.98
N GLY A 164 24.90 -2.02 7.91
CA GLY A 164 24.10 -1.79 9.10
C GLY A 164 22.59 -1.91 8.87
N ALA A 165 22.14 -2.01 7.61
CA ALA A 165 20.75 -2.23 7.26
C ALA A 165 20.29 -3.65 7.66
N ARG A 166 18.97 -3.81 7.81
CA ARG A 166 18.35 -5.13 8.00
C ARG A 166 18.18 -5.81 6.66
N GLY A 167 18.81 -6.97 6.48
CA GLY A 167 18.59 -7.85 5.35
C GLY A 167 17.43 -8.80 5.63
N VAL A 168 16.61 -9.07 4.62
CA VAL A 168 15.49 -10.03 4.71
C VAL A 168 15.50 -10.96 3.50
N LYS A 169 15.36 -12.26 3.75
CA LYS A 169 15.09 -13.29 2.75
C LYS A 169 13.78 -13.97 3.11
N GLU A 170 12.84 -13.98 2.17
CA GLU A 170 11.55 -14.66 2.31
C GLU A 170 11.45 -15.73 1.22
N VAL A 171 11.07 -16.94 1.62
CA VAL A 171 10.80 -18.06 0.72
C VAL A 171 9.43 -18.62 1.03
N GLN A 172 8.60 -18.74 -0.01
CA GLN A 172 7.26 -19.30 0.07
C GLN A 172 7.26 -20.72 -0.52
N PHE A 173 6.46 -21.62 0.07
CA PHE A 173 6.37 -23.05 -0.28
C PHE A 173 4.95 -23.45 -0.67
#